data_AF-A0A838B2S4-F1
#
_entry.id   AF-A0A838B2S4-F1
#
_cell.length_a   1.000
_cell.length_b   1.000
_cell.length_c   1.000
_cell.angle_alpha   90.00
_cell.angle_beta   90.00
_cell.angle_gamma   90.00
#
_symmetry.space_group_name_H-M   'P 1'
#
loop_
_entity.id
_entity.type
_entity.pdbx_description
1 polymer ?
#
loop_
_entity_poly.entity_id
_entity_poly.type
_entity_poly.pdbx_seq_one_letter_code
_entity_poly.pdbx_strand_id
1 'polypeptide(L)'
;MDFSSITSVIGLATTALGATEKAATTAEAVKKLFASEKKPENSEVQALLNTLATQLTAANMMNVDLSDAIKALSRELKRQDDFENEKARYELFQTGQQDVVFKLREDQANGQPIHFICPVCLNAERLISFISGEGDFKVCQRNRDHTFRFKSTSDLRAGKTRTSWDF
;
A
#
# COMPACT_ATOMS: atom_id res chain seq x y z
N MET A 1 -25.95 -10.29 -44.28
CA MET A 1 -24.67 -10.43 -43.56
C MET A 1 -24.01 -11.71 -44.04
N ASP A 2 -22.73 -11.67 -44.38
CA ASP A 2 -21.97 -12.82 -44.90
C ASP A 2 -21.55 -13.75 -43.74
N PHE A 3 -21.70 -15.05 -43.94
CA PHE A 3 -21.34 -16.10 -42.99
C PHE A 3 -19.85 -16.06 -42.63
N SER A 4 -19.01 -15.60 -43.57
CA SER A 4 -17.57 -15.34 -43.38
C SER A 4 -17.30 -14.26 -42.32
N SER A 5 -18.08 -13.19 -42.31
CA SER A 5 -17.91 -12.09 -41.35
C SER A 5 -18.25 -12.53 -39.92
N ILE A 6 -19.24 -13.42 -39.77
CA ILE A 6 -19.66 -13.98 -38.48
C ILE A 6 -18.56 -14.89 -37.91
N THR A 7 -17.95 -15.73 -38.74
CA THR A 7 -16.84 -16.61 -38.31
C THR A 7 -15.63 -15.79 -37.84
N SER A 8 -15.31 -14.69 -38.54
CA SER A 8 -14.20 -13.81 -38.17
C SER A 8 -14.43 -13.10 -36.84
N VAL A 9 -15.65 -12.58 -36.59
CA VAL A 9 -15.99 -11.90 -35.33
C VAL A 9 -15.93 -12.86 -34.16
N ILE A 10 -16.41 -14.09 -34.35
CA ILE A 10 -16.38 -15.10 -33.29
C ILE A 10 -14.95 -15.54 -32.98
N GLY A 11 -14.10 -15.78 -33.99
CA GLY A 11 -12.70 -16.15 -33.77
C GLY A 11 -11.89 -15.07 -33.02
N LEU A 12 -12.14 -13.80 -33.32
CA LEU A 12 -11.53 -12.67 -32.60
C LEU A 12 -12.00 -12.60 -31.13
N ALA A 13 -13.31 -12.78 -30.89
CA ALA A 13 -13.86 -12.76 -29.55
C ALA A 13 -13.40 -13.96 -28.69
N THR A 14 -13.27 -15.16 -29.27
CA THR A 14 -12.70 -16.33 -28.59
C THR A 14 -11.26 -16.09 -28.18
N THR A 15 -10.49 -15.39 -29.02
CA THR A 15 -9.09 -15.03 -28.71
C THR A 15 -9.01 -14.00 -27.58
N ALA A 16 -9.94 -13.02 -27.57
CA ALA A 16 -10.01 -11.98 -26.54
C ALA A 16 -10.47 -12.49 -25.16
N LEU A 17 -11.34 -13.52 -25.12
CA LEU A 17 -11.86 -14.10 -23.88
C LEU A 17 -10.84 -15.00 -23.14
N GLY A 18 -9.69 -15.31 -23.75
CA GLY A 18 -8.62 -16.10 -23.14
C GLY A 18 -9.03 -17.53 -22.76
N ALA A 19 -8.17 -18.21 -22.01
CA ALA A 19 -8.37 -19.60 -21.55
C ALA A 19 -9.27 -19.68 -20.30
N THR A 20 -10.46 -19.08 -20.34
CA THR A 20 -11.46 -19.27 -19.29
C THR A 20 -12.38 -20.43 -19.66
N GLU A 21 -12.84 -21.20 -18.67
CA GLU A 21 -13.70 -22.39 -18.89
C GLU A 21 -15.01 -22.04 -19.63
N LYS A 22 -15.53 -20.82 -19.38
CA LYS A 22 -16.69 -20.25 -20.10
C LYS A 22 -16.37 -19.88 -21.56
N ALA A 23 -15.16 -19.41 -21.84
CA ALA A 23 -14.73 -19.12 -23.22
C ALA A 23 -14.54 -20.41 -24.03
N ALA A 24 -14.02 -21.47 -23.41
CA ALA A 24 -13.87 -22.78 -24.03
C ALA A 24 -15.23 -23.39 -24.43
N THR A 25 -16.23 -23.30 -23.55
CA THR A 25 -17.59 -23.80 -23.83
C THR A 25 -18.29 -23.00 -24.94
N THR A 26 -18.16 -21.67 -24.96
CA THR A 26 -18.70 -20.85 -26.06
C THR A 26 -17.99 -21.14 -27.39
N ALA A 27 -16.67 -21.32 -27.38
CA ALA A 27 -15.89 -21.68 -28.57
C ALA A 27 -16.29 -23.05 -29.14
N GLU A 28 -16.52 -24.04 -28.28
CA GLU A 28 -17.03 -25.35 -28.70
C GLU A 28 -18.45 -25.28 -29.27
N ALA A 29 -19.34 -24.50 -28.66
CA ALA A 29 -20.71 -24.32 -29.15
C ALA A 29 -20.72 -23.69 -30.56
N VAL A 30 -19.88 -22.68 -30.78
CA VAL A 30 -19.66 -22.08 -32.10
C VAL A 30 -19.12 -23.12 -33.07
N LYS A 31 -18.05 -23.84 -32.70
CA LYS A 31 -17.42 -24.83 -33.56
C LYS A 31 -18.42 -25.92 -33.99
N LYS A 32 -19.30 -26.35 -33.07
CA LYS A 32 -20.38 -27.31 -33.35
C LYS A 32 -21.42 -26.76 -34.33
N LEU A 33 -21.81 -25.49 -34.19
CA LEU A 33 -22.75 -24.81 -35.11
C LEU A 33 -22.20 -24.67 -36.53
N PHE A 34 -20.90 -24.47 -36.69
CA PHE A 34 -20.27 -24.40 -38.02
C PHE A 34 -19.92 -25.78 -38.59
N ALA A 35 -19.76 -26.80 -37.74
CA ALA A 35 -19.51 -28.17 -38.16
C ALA A 35 -20.78 -28.97 -38.51
N SER A 36 -21.97 -28.49 -38.11
CA SER A 36 -23.22 -29.12 -38.48
C SER A 36 -23.56 -28.86 -39.95
N GLU A 37 -23.87 -29.92 -40.71
CA GLU A 37 -24.28 -29.84 -42.14
C GLU A 37 -25.61 -29.11 -42.35
N LYS A 38 -26.38 -28.86 -41.28
CA LYS A 38 -27.59 -28.04 -41.31
C LYS A 38 -27.21 -26.57 -41.30
N LYS A 39 -27.74 -25.80 -42.25
CA LYS A 39 -27.65 -24.33 -42.22
C LYS A 39 -28.09 -23.85 -40.83
N PRO A 40 -27.22 -23.17 -40.07
CA PRO A 40 -27.59 -22.65 -38.77
C PRO A 40 -28.82 -21.76 -38.92
N GLU A 41 -29.83 -21.96 -38.06
CA GLU A 41 -30.94 -21.03 -38.04
C GLU A 41 -30.42 -19.65 -37.61
N ASN A 42 -30.88 -18.61 -38.29
CA ASN A 42 -30.44 -17.24 -38.05
C ASN A 42 -30.65 -16.82 -36.58
N SER A 43 -31.67 -17.39 -35.92
CA SER A 43 -32.00 -17.22 -34.50
C SER A 43 -30.93 -17.78 -33.55
N GLU A 44 -30.38 -18.98 -33.81
CA GLU A 44 -29.34 -19.61 -32.99
C GLU A 44 -28.01 -18.85 -33.10
N VAL A 45 -27.66 -18.41 -34.31
CA VAL A 45 -26.46 -17.59 -34.53
C VAL A 45 -26.57 -16.24 -33.81
N GLN A 46 -27.74 -15.60 -33.89
CA GLN A 46 -28.00 -14.34 -33.18
C GLN A 46 -27.90 -14.52 -31.66
N ALA A 47 -28.41 -15.63 -31.12
CA ALA A 47 -28.34 -15.95 -29.70
C ALA A 47 -26.88 -16.10 -29.23
N LEU A 48 -26.05 -16.85 -29.97
CA LEU A 48 -24.62 -16.98 -29.61
C LEU A 48 -23.86 -15.66 -29.71
N LEU A 49 -24.13 -14.83 -30.72
CA LEU A 49 -23.49 -13.52 -30.84
C LEU A 49 -23.86 -12.62 -29.64
N ASN A 50 -25.11 -12.63 -29.20
CA ASN A 50 -25.54 -11.88 -28.02
C ASN A 50 -24.90 -12.41 -26.73
N THR A 51 -24.81 -13.73 -26.57
CA THR A 51 -24.10 -14.34 -25.43
C THR A 51 -22.62 -13.96 -25.44
N LEU A 52 -21.97 -14.02 -26.60
CA LEU A 52 -20.56 -13.69 -26.77
C LEU A 52 -20.28 -12.22 -26.50
N ALA A 53 -21.13 -11.31 -27.00
CA ALA A 53 -21.03 -9.88 -26.73
C ALA A 53 -21.17 -9.58 -25.22
N THR A 54 -22.11 -10.26 -24.54
CA THR A 54 -22.30 -10.14 -23.09
C THR A 54 -21.07 -10.65 -22.34
N GLN A 55 -20.54 -11.82 -22.72
CA GLN A 55 -19.34 -12.40 -22.11
C GLN A 55 -18.10 -11.50 -22.32
N LEU A 56 -17.92 -10.95 -23.52
CA LEU A 56 -16.81 -10.04 -23.84
C LEU A 56 -16.91 -8.73 -23.05
N THR A 57 -18.12 -8.18 -22.93
CA THR A 57 -18.37 -6.99 -22.10
C THR A 57 -18.03 -7.26 -20.64
N ALA A 58 -18.50 -8.39 -20.10
CA ALA A 58 -18.19 -8.80 -18.72
C ALA A 58 -16.68 -9.01 -18.51
N ALA A 59 -15.99 -9.65 -19.45
CA ALA A 59 -14.54 -9.85 -19.38
C ALA A 59 -13.77 -8.52 -19.44
N ASN A 60 -14.19 -7.59 -20.31
CA ASN A 60 -13.59 -6.26 -20.39
C ASN A 60 -13.80 -5.47 -19.08
N MET A 61 -14.99 -5.53 -18.49
CA MET A 61 -15.25 -4.91 -17.20
C MET A 61 -14.38 -5.52 -16.10
N MET A 62 -14.29 -6.84 -16.02
CA MET A 62 -13.40 -7.54 -15.08
C MET A 62 -11.92 -7.16 -15.29
N ASN A 63 -11.46 -6.99 -16.53
CA ASN A 63 -10.10 -6.54 -16.82
C ASN A 63 -9.84 -5.11 -16.33
N VAL A 64 -10.82 -4.21 -16.46
CA VAL A 64 -10.73 -2.85 -15.92
C VAL A 64 -10.65 -2.88 -14.39
N ASP A 65 -11.55 -3.62 -13.74
CA ASP A 65 -11.58 -3.75 -12.28
C ASP A 65 -10.26 -4.34 -11.73
N LEU A 66 -9.75 -5.40 -12.37
CA LEU A 66 -8.46 -6.00 -12.03
C LEU A 66 -7.31 -5.02 -12.24
N SER A 67 -7.32 -4.27 -13.34
CA SER A 67 -6.29 -3.26 -13.61
C SER A 67 -6.27 -2.18 -12.54
N ASP A 68 -7.43 -1.74 -12.07
CA ASP A 68 -7.53 -0.72 -11.02
C ASP A 68 -7.15 -1.26 -9.64
N ALA A 69 -7.51 -2.52 -9.33
CA ALA A 69 -7.04 -3.22 -8.14
C ALA A 69 -5.50 -3.36 -8.15
N ILE A 70 -4.90 -3.75 -9.27
CA ILE A 70 -3.43 -3.84 -9.43
C ILE A 70 -2.80 -2.46 -9.19
N LYS A 71 -3.32 -1.39 -9.81
CA LYS A 71 -2.80 -0.03 -9.58
C LYS A 71 -2.90 0.38 -8.11
N ALA A 72 -4.00 0.04 -7.43
CA ALA A 72 -4.17 0.33 -6.01
C ALA A 72 -3.14 -0.42 -5.15
N LEU A 73 -2.94 -1.71 -5.41
CA LEU A 73 -1.95 -2.54 -4.73
C LEU A 73 -0.51 -2.05 -5.00
N SER A 74 -0.16 -1.71 -6.25
CA SER A 74 1.16 -1.17 -6.58
C SER A 74 1.44 0.15 -5.86
N ARG A 75 0.43 1.02 -5.72
CA ARG A 75 0.56 2.25 -4.92
C ARG A 75 0.79 1.94 -3.44
N GLU A 76 0.10 0.95 -2.89
CA GLU A 76 0.28 0.54 -1.49
C GLU A 76 1.66 -0.06 -1.24
N LEU A 77 2.13 -0.96 -2.11
CA LEU A 77 3.47 -1.53 -2.03
C LEU A 77 4.54 -0.43 -2.07
N LYS A 78 4.42 0.52 -3.01
CA LYS A 78 5.33 1.66 -3.06
C LYS A 78 5.34 2.47 -1.77
N ARG A 79 4.17 2.74 -1.18
CA ARG A 79 4.09 3.46 0.11
C ARG A 79 4.77 2.69 1.25
N GLN A 80 4.65 1.37 1.26
CA GLN A 80 5.32 0.52 2.24
C GLN A 80 6.83 0.51 2.06
N ASP A 81 7.30 0.39 0.81
CA ASP A 81 8.73 0.45 0.49
C ASP A 81 9.33 1.80 0.86
N ASP A 82 8.67 2.91 0.50
CA ASP A 82 9.10 4.26 0.86
C ASP A 82 9.18 4.44 2.39
N PHE A 83 8.21 3.89 3.14
CA PHE A 83 8.21 3.93 4.61
C PHE A 83 9.36 3.12 5.23
N GLU A 84 9.58 1.88 4.78
CA GLU A 84 10.67 1.05 5.32
C GLU A 84 12.05 1.62 4.95
N ASN A 85 12.20 2.20 3.76
CA ASN A 85 13.41 2.91 3.35
C ASN A 85 13.68 4.13 4.23
N GLU A 86 12.65 4.94 4.53
CA GLU A 86 12.80 6.08 5.42
C GLU A 86 13.13 5.63 6.84
N LYS A 87 12.45 4.61 7.37
CA LYS A 87 12.71 4.02 8.69
C LYS A 87 14.13 3.45 8.83
N ALA A 88 14.69 2.86 7.77
CA ALA A 88 16.06 2.32 7.76
C ALA A 88 17.15 3.38 7.98
N ARG A 89 16.81 4.67 7.81
CA ARG A 89 17.69 5.80 8.12
C ARG A 89 17.82 6.05 9.62
N TYR A 90 16.98 5.44 10.45
CA TYR A 90 16.95 5.64 11.88
C TYR A 90 17.44 4.40 12.64
N GLU A 91 18.03 4.62 13.80
CA GLU A 91 18.49 3.58 14.72
C GLU A 91 17.85 3.77 16.10
N LEU A 92 17.72 2.67 16.85
CA LEU A 92 17.26 2.74 18.24
C LEU A 92 18.33 3.45 19.07
N PHE A 93 17.88 4.46 19.83
CA PHE A 93 18.71 5.27 20.69
C PHE A 93 18.08 5.35 22.08
N GLN A 94 18.87 5.00 23.09
CA GLN A 94 18.47 5.18 24.48
C GLN A 94 18.91 6.57 24.96
N THR A 95 17.96 7.35 25.47
CA THR A 95 18.25 8.66 26.06
C THR A 95 19.04 8.52 27.36
N GLY A 96 19.58 9.64 27.86
CA GLY A 96 20.27 9.66 29.15
C GLY A 96 19.37 9.34 30.36
N GLN A 97 18.07 9.11 30.16
CA GLN A 97 17.10 8.78 31.19
C GLN A 97 16.38 7.45 30.90
N GLN A 98 17.02 6.57 30.13
CA GLN A 98 16.57 5.22 29.78
C GLN A 98 15.35 5.14 28.85
N ASP A 99 14.77 6.25 28.43
CA ASP A 99 13.76 6.24 27.37
C ASP A 99 14.36 5.80 26.05
N VAL A 100 13.58 5.09 25.24
CA VAL A 100 14.01 4.61 23.92
C VAL A 100 13.32 5.45 22.85
N VAL A 101 14.08 5.95 21.89
CA VAL A 101 13.60 6.70 20.73
C VAL A 101 14.35 6.22 19.49
N PHE A 102 13.94 6.68 18.31
CA PHE A 102 14.69 6.46 17.08
C PHE A 102 15.48 7.73 16.74
N LYS A 103 16.79 7.63 16.54
CA LYS A 103 17.68 8.72 16.14
C LYS A 103 18.01 8.58 14.66
N LEU A 104 18.01 9.69 13.92
CA LEU A 104 18.54 9.72 12.55
C LEU A 104 20.03 9.33 12.57
N ARG A 105 20.40 8.33 11.79
CA ARG A 105 21.80 7.91 11.64
C ARG A 105 22.61 9.01 10.95
N GLU A 106 23.81 9.26 11.45
CA GLU A 106 24.67 10.34 10.96
C GLU A 106 25.10 10.12 9.50
N ASP A 107 25.33 8.87 9.11
CA ASP A 107 25.69 8.49 7.75
C ASP A 107 24.50 8.51 6.76
N GLN A 108 23.27 8.54 7.26
CA GLN A 108 22.03 8.62 6.47
C GLN A 108 21.34 9.98 6.62
N ALA A 109 22.02 10.97 7.19
CA ALA A 109 21.46 12.28 7.47
C ALA A 109 21.22 13.09 6.20
N ASN A 110 22.02 12.90 5.15
CA ASN A 110 21.87 13.57 3.84
C ASN A 110 21.68 15.10 3.96
N GLY A 111 22.46 15.74 4.83
CA GLY A 111 22.39 17.19 5.07
C GLY A 111 21.29 17.64 6.03
N GLN A 112 20.48 16.72 6.57
CA GLN A 112 19.48 17.03 7.59
C GLN A 112 20.13 17.13 8.97
N PRO A 113 19.63 18.02 9.86
CA PRO A 113 20.07 18.03 11.25
C PRO A 113 19.68 16.73 11.95
N ILE A 114 20.50 16.30 12.90
CA ILE A 114 20.19 15.13 13.72
C ILE A 114 18.91 15.38 14.52
N HIS A 115 17.95 14.48 14.35
CA HIS A 115 16.64 14.55 14.99
C HIS A 115 16.18 13.15 15.43
N PHE A 116 15.08 13.14 16.19
CA PHE A 116 14.53 11.92 16.78
C PHE A 116 13.08 11.74 16.35
N ILE A 117 12.64 10.49 16.25
CA ILE A 117 11.27 10.14 15.91
C ILE A 117 10.64 9.24 16.99
N CYS A 118 9.33 9.39 17.14
CA CYS A 118 8.54 8.77 18.19
C CYS A 118 8.36 7.27 17.91
N PRO A 119 8.84 6.37 18.78
CA PRO A 119 8.68 4.93 18.59
C PRO A 119 7.22 4.49 18.72
N VAL A 120 6.40 5.20 19.51
CA VAL A 120 4.97 4.87 19.67
C VAL A 120 4.23 5.08 18.36
N CYS A 121 4.37 6.25 17.73
CA CYS A 121 3.74 6.53 16.43
C CYS A 121 4.29 5.64 15.32
N LEU A 122 5.61 5.36 15.35
CA LEU A 122 6.23 4.50 14.35
C LEU A 122 5.72 3.06 14.43
N ASN A 123 5.64 2.49 15.64
CA ASN A 123 5.27 1.09 15.82
C ASN A 123 3.75 0.85 15.80
N ALA A 124 2.95 1.77 16.33
CA ALA A 124 1.49 1.60 16.39
C ALA A 124 0.81 1.98 15.07
N GLU A 125 1.26 3.05 14.43
CA GLU A 125 0.56 3.65 13.28
C GLU A 125 1.38 3.61 11.98
N ARG A 126 2.62 3.12 12.02
CA ARG A 126 3.59 3.20 10.89
C ARG A 126 3.78 4.64 10.42
N LEU A 127 4.03 5.53 11.39
CA LEU A 127 4.19 6.96 11.13
C LEU A 127 5.49 7.52 11.68
N ILE A 128 6.21 8.22 10.82
CA ILE A 128 7.39 8.99 11.18
C ILE A 128 6.90 10.31 11.80
N SER A 129 6.80 10.35 13.13
CA SER A 129 6.47 11.57 13.88
C SER A 129 7.70 12.08 14.61
N PHE A 130 8.10 13.32 14.37
CA PHE A 130 9.28 13.90 15.02
C PHE A 130 9.03 14.18 16.51
N ILE A 131 10.10 14.04 17.29
CA ILE A 131 10.17 14.48 18.68
C ILE A 131 10.82 15.87 18.70
N SER A 132 10.14 16.83 19.31
CA SER A 132 10.59 18.23 19.39
C SER A 132 10.42 18.79 20.79
N GLY A 133 11.13 19.88 21.08
CA GLY A 133 11.17 20.50 22.40
C GLY A 133 12.58 20.73 22.92
N GLU A 134 12.68 21.55 23.95
CA GLU A 134 13.91 21.96 24.61
C GLU A 134 13.92 21.52 26.08
N GLY A 135 15.12 21.45 26.67
CA GLY A 135 15.30 21.04 28.07
C GLY A 135 15.29 19.53 28.26
N ASP A 136 14.75 19.11 29.41
CA ASP A 136 14.80 17.73 29.88
C ASP A 136 13.77 16.82 29.22
N PHE A 137 12.64 17.38 28.80
CA PHE A 137 11.53 16.64 28.21
C PHE A 137 11.30 17.11 26.79
N LYS A 138 11.09 16.15 25.89
CA LYS A 138 10.67 16.38 24.52
C LYS A 138 9.39 15.63 24.25
N VAL A 139 8.59 16.15 23.33
CA VAL A 139 7.26 15.61 23.02
C VAL A 139 7.16 15.25 21.54
N CYS A 140 6.36 14.23 21.25
CA CYS A 140 5.99 13.92 19.87
C CYS A 140 5.13 15.06 19.28
N GLN A 141 5.39 15.41 18.02
CA GLN A 141 4.62 16.43 17.30
C GLN A 141 3.17 16.01 17.01
N ARG A 142 2.90 14.71 16.91
CA ARG A 142 1.57 14.17 16.61
C ARG A 142 0.71 14.01 17.87
N ASN A 143 1.29 13.51 18.95
CA ASN A 143 0.59 13.30 20.22
C ASN A 143 1.45 13.78 21.39
N ARG A 144 0.99 14.81 22.10
CA ARG A 144 1.70 15.40 23.24
C ARG A 144 1.77 14.48 24.46
N ASP A 145 0.92 13.46 24.54
CA ASP A 145 0.98 12.45 25.60
C ASP A 145 2.23 11.56 25.45
N HIS A 146 2.81 11.47 24.25
CA HIS A 146 4.09 10.80 24.05
C HIS A 146 5.23 11.76 24.42
N THR A 147 5.61 11.71 25.70
CA THR A 147 6.69 12.50 26.27
C THR A 147 7.91 11.62 26.55
N PHE A 148 9.09 12.14 26.25
CA PHE A 148 10.37 11.47 26.40
C PHE A 148 11.34 12.36 27.15
N ARG A 149 12.04 11.81 28.14
CA ARG A 149 13.06 12.51 28.91
C ARG A 149 14.43 12.30 28.27
N PHE A 150 15.09 13.39 27.89
CA PHE A 150 16.40 13.39 27.21
C PHE A 150 17.57 13.72 28.13
N LYS A 151 17.33 14.52 29.17
CA LYS A 151 18.32 14.92 30.17
C LYS A 151 17.71 14.81 31.56
N SER A 152 18.55 14.63 32.56
CA SER A 152 18.21 14.91 33.95
C SER A 152 18.95 16.17 34.32
N THR A 153 18.25 17.29 34.53
CA THR A 153 18.79 18.33 35.41
C THR A 153 18.89 17.72 36.79
N SER A 154 20.06 17.18 37.12
CA SER A 154 20.45 16.92 38.49
C SER A 154 20.70 18.26 39.18
N ASP A 155 19.64 19.05 39.41
CA ASP A 155 19.65 20.14 40.38
C ASP A 155 19.56 19.53 41.78
N LEU A 156 20.59 18.75 42.14
CA LEU A 156 20.96 18.61 43.53
C LEU A 156 21.46 19.99 43.97
N ARG A 157 20.58 20.75 44.63
CA ARG A 157 20.96 21.85 45.53
C ARG A 157 21.83 21.28 46.67
N ALA A 158 23.07 20.92 46.36
CA ALA A 158 24.14 20.71 47.31
C ALA A 158 24.89 22.04 47.46
N GLY A 159 24.31 22.97 48.22
CA GLY A 159 24.98 24.25 48.45
C GLY A 159 24.13 25.32 49.12
N LYS A 160 23.97 25.23 50.44
CA LYS A 160 24.31 26.31 51.39
C LYS A 160 23.98 25.91 52.83
N THR A 161 25.02 25.42 53.50
CA THR A 161 25.47 25.82 54.85
C THR A 161 24.42 26.17 55.91
N ARG A 162 24.35 25.29 56.93
CA ARG A 162 24.03 25.63 58.32
C ARG A 162 24.62 27.00 58.69
N THR A 163 23.77 27.95 59.05
CA THR A 163 24.16 29.03 59.95
C THR A 163 23.58 28.72 61.32
N SER A 164 24.44 28.22 62.21
CA SER A 164 24.25 28.33 63.65
C SER A 164 24.37 29.80 64.03
N TRP A 165 23.41 30.32 64.77
CA TRP A 165 23.60 31.49 65.61
C TRP A 165 22.94 31.20 66.95
N ASP A 166 23.77 30.75 67.89
CA ASP A 166 23.56 30.96 69.31
C ASP A 166 23.77 32.45 69.58
N PHE A 167 22.78 33.11 70.19
CA PHE A 167 22.93 34.23 71.13
C PHE A 167 21.66 34.36 71.97
#